data_AF-A0A7S3SUK3-F1
#
_entry.id   AF-A0A7S3SUK3-F1
#
_cell.length_a   1.000
_cell.length_b   1.000
_cell.length_c   1.000
_cell.angle_alpha   90.00
_cell.angle_beta   90.00
_cell.angle_gamma   90.00
#
_symmetry.space_group_name_H-M   'P 1'
#
loop_
_entity.id
_entity.type
_entity.pdbx_description
1 polymer ?
#
loop_
_entity_poly.entity_id
_entity_poly.type
_entity_poly.pdbx_seq_one_letter_code
_entity_poly.pdbx_strand_id
1 'polypeptide(L)'
;LGKRGLTLAQLRTLFRDMEAACNRDEWDSDICWDKFTVKDFETHWAKGTHQGVKSYSAEFADSGAHTADFLVTVAYATRMKDLMASIEWHAEARQLSESSVYWAWFCSLSPNEIRREFELGRHPTRIVLPMDRDEHDSELLGVVMVIDKSATSLLRPNPVQELYDVMTNNEDMLVDIACATGILS
;
A
#
# COMPACT_ATOMS: atom_id res chain seq x y z
N LEU A 1 9.48 -11.80 -1.31
CA LEU A 1 8.37 -10.89 -1.70
C LEU A 1 8.47 -9.53 -1.00
N GLY A 2 9.11 -9.43 0.17
CA GLY A 2 9.25 -8.16 0.88
C GLY A 2 10.14 -7.09 0.21
N LYS A 3 11.01 -7.46 -0.73
CA LYS A 3 11.87 -6.53 -1.50
C LYS A 3 11.20 -5.94 -2.74
N ARG A 4 9.88 -5.74 -2.67
CA ARG A 4 9.03 -5.24 -3.76
C ARG A 4 8.30 -3.97 -3.36
N GLY A 5 8.97 -3.13 -2.57
CA GLY A 5 8.48 -1.78 -2.28
C GLY A 5 8.60 -0.86 -3.49
N LEU A 6 7.88 0.25 -3.44
CA LEU A 6 7.96 1.34 -4.41
C LEU A 6 8.53 2.57 -3.70
N THR A 7 9.46 3.27 -4.35
CA THR A 7 9.92 4.56 -3.86
C THR A 7 8.78 5.58 -3.89
N LEU A 8 8.88 6.63 -3.06
CA LEU A 8 7.91 7.73 -3.07
C LEU A 8 7.77 8.36 -4.47
N ALA A 9 8.86 8.51 -5.22
CA ALA A 9 8.81 8.98 -6.61
C ALA A 9 8.08 8.02 -7.56
N GLN A 10 8.26 6.71 -7.39
CA GLN A 10 7.54 5.69 -8.17
C GLN A 10 6.05 5.71 -7.84
N LEU A 11 5.68 5.83 -6.55
CA LEU A 11 4.28 5.98 -6.14
C LEU A 11 3.62 7.22 -6.75
N ARG A 12 4.27 8.39 -6.68
CA ARG A 12 3.78 9.62 -7.32
C ARG A 12 3.52 9.44 -8.82
N THR A 13 4.43 8.74 -9.50
CA THR A 13 4.28 8.47 -10.94
C THR A 13 3.10 7.55 -11.20
N LEU A 14 3.04 6.42 -10.47
CA LEU A 14 1.94 5.46 -10.55
C LEU A 14 0.56 6.12 -10.34
N PHE A 15 0.42 6.96 -9.31
CA PHE A 15 -0.86 7.61 -9.01
C PHE A 15 -1.24 8.69 -10.03
N ARG A 16 -0.28 9.42 -10.59
CA ARG A 16 -0.54 10.35 -11.70
C ARG A 16 -1.01 9.61 -12.95
N ASP A 17 -0.42 8.46 -13.25
CA ASP A 17 -0.83 7.65 -14.40
C ASP A 17 -2.25 7.11 -14.20
N MET A 18 -2.61 6.72 -12.97
CA MET A 18 -3.98 6.33 -12.62
C MET A 18 -4.99 7.44 -12.81
N GLU A 19 -4.69 8.62 -12.27
CA GLU A 19 -5.56 9.79 -12.40
C GLU A 19 -5.75 10.13 -13.89
N ALA A 20 -4.67 10.11 -14.67
CA ALA A 20 -4.71 10.40 -16.08
C ALA A 20 -5.55 9.37 -16.87
N ALA A 21 -5.47 8.08 -16.55
CA ALA A 21 -6.27 7.05 -17.20
C ALA A 21 -7.76 7.13 -16.81
N CYS A 22 -8.07 7.41 -15.54
CA CYS A 22 -9.43 7.70 -15.09
C CYS A 22 -10.06 8.86 -15.90
N ASN A 23 -9.26 9.88 -16.20
CA ASN A 23 -9.73 11.07 -16.93
C ASN A 23 -9.84 10.87 -18.45
N ARG A 24 -9.28 9.79 -19.00
CA ARG A 24 -9.35 9.46 -20.44
C ARG A 24 -10.50 8.51 -20.78
N ASP A 25 -11.36 8.17 -19.82
CA ASP A 25 -12.41 7.15 -19.95
C ASP A 25 -11.86 5.82 -20.52
N GLU A 26 -10.61 5.47 -20.16
CA GLU A 26 -10.00 4.21 -20.60
C GLU A 26 -10.66 2.99 -19.93
N TRP A 27 -11.48 3.20 -18.90
CA TRP A 27 -12.26 2.16 -18.22
C TRP A 27 -13.76 2.37 -18.35
N ASP A 28 -14.50 1.41 -17.79
CA ASP A 28 -15.95 1.49 -17.66
C ASP A 28 -16.37 2.87 -17.16
N SER A 29 -17.38 3.47 -17.79
CA SER A 29 -17.73 4.90 -17.67
C SER A 29 -18.12 5.36 -16.26
N ASP A 30 -18.24 4.42 -15.33
CA ASP A 30 -18.59 4.66 -13.93
C ASP A 30 -17.35 4.85 -13.03
N ILE A 31 -16.14 4.58 -13.52
CA ILE A 31 -14.90 4.73 -12.74
C ILE A 31 -14.28 6.10 -13.00
N CYS A 32 -14.46 7.02 -12.03
CA CYS A 32 -13.77 8.30 -12.02
C CYS A 32 -12.78 8.39 -10.85
N TRP A 33 -11.74 9.22 -11.00
CA TRP A 33 -10.67 9.39 -10.02
C TRP A 33 -11.17 9.69 -8.60
N ASP A 34 -12.24 10.47 -8.50
CA ASP A 34 -12.83 10.86 -7.22
C ASP A 34 -13.45 9.71 -6.42
N LYS A 35 -13.80 8.61 -7.09
CA LYS A 35 -14.43 7.43 -6.50
C LYS A 35 -13.53 6.19 -6.55
N PHE A 36 -12.44 6.24 -7.31
CA PHE A 36 -11.55 5.10 -7.53
C PHE A 36 -10.92 4.62 -6.22
N THR A 37 -11.19 3.36 -5.86
CA THR A 37 -10.74 2.72 -4.62
C THR A 37 -9.63 1.71 -4.84
N VAL A 38 -8.98 1.26 -3.75
CA VAL A 38 -8.02 0.14 -3.77
C VAL A 38 -8.66 -1.12 -4.39
N LYS A 39 -9.95 -1.37 -4.11
CA LYS A 39 -10.71 -2.47 -4.72
C LYS A 39 -10.82 -2.31 -6.24
N ASP A 40 -11.09 -1.10 -6.72
CA ASP A 40 -11.21 -0.82 -8.15
C ASP A 40 -9.85 -0.97 -8.83
N PHE A 41 -8.78 -0.54 -8.18
CA PHE A 41 -7.41 -0.80 -8.61
C PHE A 41 -7.13 -2.30 -8.76
N GLU A 42 -7.46 -3.14 -7.77
CA GLU A 42 -7.27 -4.59 -7.90
C GLU A 42 -8.13 -5.20 -9.01
N THR A 43 -9.36 -4.70 -9.17
CA THR A 43 -10.35 -5.29 -10.09
C THR A 43 -10.09 -4.91 -11.54
N HIS A 44 -9.73 -3.66 -11.81
CA HIS A 44 -9.68 -3.06 -13.15
C HIS A 44 -8.25 -2.76 -13.59
N TRP A 45 -7.44 -2.16 -12.71
CA TRP A 45 -6.09 -1.72 -13.06
C TRP A 45 -5.08 -2.89 -13.04
N ALA A 46 -5.09 -3.72 -12.00
CA ALA A 46 -4.18 -4.86 -11.87
C ALA A 46 -4.48 -6.02 -12.83
N LYS A 47 -5.66 -6.05 -13.46
CA LYS A 47 -5.99 -7.00 -14.53
C LYS A 47 -5.59 -6.48 -15.92
N GLY A 48 -5.46 -5.17 -16.09
CA GLY A 48 -5.16 -4.51 -17.36
C GLY A 48 -3.67 -4.51 -17.73
N THR A 49 -2.77 -4.58 -16.75
CA THR A 49 -1.33 -4.74 -17.00
C THR A 49 -1.01 -6.19 -17.38
N HIS A 50 -0.81 -6.41 -18.68
CA HIS A 50 -0.19 -7.61 -19.27
C HIS A 50 -0.59 -8.94 -18.61
N GLN A 51 -1.82 -9.39 -18.86
CA GLN A 51 -2.27 -10.77 -18.57
C GLN A 51 -2.16 -11.22 -17.10
N GLY A 52 -2.08 -10.31 -16.12
CA GLY A 52 -2.07 -10.66 -14.70
C GLY A 52 -0.79 -11.38 -14.24
N VAL A 53 0.33 -11.16 -14.93
CA VAL A 53 1.60 -11.89 -14.69
C VAL A 53 2.56 -11.11 -13.77
N LYS A 54 2.47 -9.78 -13.66
CA LYS A 54 3.45 -8.96 -12.93
C LYS A 54 2.79 -8.05 -11.87
N SER A 55 3.50 -7.81 -10.77
CA SER A 55 3.17 -6.75 -9.81
C SER A 55 3.63 -5.39 -10.36
N TYR A 56 3.02 -4.28 -9.92
CA TYR A 56 3.49 -2.94 -10.33
C TYR A 56 4.91 -2.65 -9.87
N SER A 57 5.25 -3.10 -8.66
CA SER A 57 6.65 -3.16 -8.23
C SER A 57 7.56 -3.87 -9.23
N ALA A 58 7.11 -4.94 -9.90
CA ALA A 58 7.89 -5.63 -10.92
C ALA A 58 7.95 -4.91 -12.27
N GLU A 59 6.98 -4.03 -12.56
CA GLU A 59 6.99 -3.16 -13.76
C GLU A 59 7.89 -1.93 -13.56
N PHE A 60 7.97 -1.41 -12.34
CA PHE A 60 8.94 -0.39 -11.94
C PHE A 60 10.32 -0.98 -11.55
N ALA A 61 10.42 -2.30 -11.30
CA ALA A 61 11.65 -2.99 -10.86
C ALA A 61 12.72 -3.16 -11.95
N ASP A 62 12.54 -2.64 -13.16
CA ASP A 62 13.69 -2.46 -14.06
C ASP A 62 14.77 -1.55 -13.41
N SER A 63 14.44 -0.83 -12.31
CA SER A 63 15.39 -0.11 -11.45
C SER A 63 15.99 -0.91 -10.27
N GLY A 64 15.60 -2.17 -10.05
CA GLY A 64 16.10 -3.03 -8.96
C GLY A 64 15.07 -3.36 -7.86
N ALA A 65 15.41 -4.34 -7.00
CA ALA A 65 14.58 -4.72 -5.85
C ALA A 65 14.77 -3.71 -4.71
N HIS A 66 13.67 -3.15 -4.20
CA HIS A 66 13.68 -2.20 -3.09
C HIS A 66 13.16 -2.86 -1.81
N THR A 67 14.03 -3.01 -0.81
CA THR A 67 13.59 -3.26 0.57
C THR A 67 12.74 -2.07 1.01
N ALA A 68 11.60 -2.34 1.64
CA ALA A 68 10.71 -1.31 2.11
C ALA A 68 11.17 -0.70 3.43
N ASP A 69 11.05 0.62 3.55
CA ASP A 69 11.21 1.34 4.81
C ASP A 69 9.89 1.30 5.60
N PHE A 70 8.75 1.39 4.92
CA PHE A 70 7.43 1.48 5.55
C PHE A 70 6.42 0.50 4.95
N LEU A 71 5.65 -0.18 5.81
CA LEU A 71 4.44 -0.90 5.41
C LEU A 71 3.25 0.04 5.40
N VAL A 72 2.49 0.06 4.31
CA VAL A 72 1.21 0.78 4.21
C VAL A 72 0.06 -0.18 4.53
N THR A 73 -0.68 0.12 5.59
CA THR A 73 -1.94 -0.57 5.93
C THR A 73 -3.15 0.27 5.54
N VAL A 74 -4.08 -0.35 4.81
CA VAL A 74 -5.21 0.33 4.19
C VAL A 74 -6.38 -0.63 3.95
N ALA A 75 -7.61 -0.10 3.98
CA ALA A 75 -8.79 -0.85 3.60
C ALA A 75 -9.04 -0.84 2.08
N TYR A 76 -9.68 -1.90 1.59
CA TYR A 76 -10.13 -2.03 0.19
C TYR A 76 -10.98 -0.87 -0.32
N ALA A 77 -11.83 -0.32 0.54
CA ALA A 77 -12.75 0.76 0.16
C ALA A 77 -12.12 2.16 0.29
N THR A 78 -10.84 2.25 0.66
CA THR A 78 -10.10 3.51 0.67
C THR A 78 -9.93 4.03 -0.74
N ARG A 79 -10.17 5.32 -0.94
CA ARG A 79 -9.99 6.01 -2.21
C ARG A 79 -8.50 6.21 -2.49
N MET A 80 -8.10 6.03 -3.75
CA MET A 80 -6.70 6.17 -4.17
C MET A 80 -6.17 7.58 -3.93
N LYS A 81 -6.96 8.63 -4.22
CA LYS A 81 -6.54 10.00 -3.92
C LYS A 81 -6.29 10.28 -2.43
N ASP A 82 -7.12 9.69 -1.56
CA ASP A 82 -7.00 9.87 -0.11
C ASP A 82 -5.78 9.11 0.42
N LEU A 83 -5.53 7.91 -0.11
CA LEU A 83 -4.33 7.12 0.14
C LEU A 83 -3.05 7.88 -0.25
N MET A 84 -2.98 8.44 -1.45
CA MET A 84 -1.80 9.20 -1.88
C MET A 84 -1.59 10.44 -1.01
N ALA A 85 -2.66 11.19 -0.73
CA ALA A 85 -2.58 12.35 0.14
C ALA A 85 -2.06 11.99 1.54
N SER A 86 -2.50 10.87 2.12
CA SER A 86 -1.97 10.37 3.39
C SER A 86 -0.47 10.04 3.30
N ILE A 87 -0.03 9.38 2.23
CA ILE A 87 1.40 9.04 2.03
C ILE A 87 2.25 10.31 1.87
N GLU A 88 1.78 11.31 1.13
CA GLU A 88 2.45 12.60 0.98
C GLU A 88 2.59 13.33 2.31
N TRP A 89 1.50 13.40 3.08
CA TRP A 89 1.54 13.98 4.42
C TRP A 89 2.58 13.26 5.28
N HIS A 90 2.53 11.92 5.34
CA HIS A 90 3.52 11.09 6.04
C HIS A 90 4.95 11.41 5.63
N ALA A 91 5.23 11.45 4.34
CA ALA A 91 6.55 11.79 3.82
C ALA A 91 7.00 13.18 4.26
N GLU A 92 6.12 14.19 4.22
CA GLU A 92 6.43 15.55 4.63
C GLU A 92 6.79 15.64 6.12
N ALA A 93 5.97 15.08 7.01
CA ALA A 93 6.19 15.18 8.44
C ALA A 93 7.45 14.46 8.92
N ARG A 94 7.77 13.33 8.27
CA ARG A 94 8.99 12.55 8.53
C ARG A 94 10.21 13.05 7.75
N GLN A 95 10.05 14.10 6.92
CA GLN A 95 11.09 14.63 6.04
C GLN A 95 11.73 13.56 5.14
N LEU A 96 10.90 12.65 4.63
CA LEU A 96 11.34 11.52 3.81
C LEU A 96 11.76 11.98 2.42
N SER A 97 12.76 11.29 1.89
CA SER A 97 13.29 11.52 0.55
C SER A 97 12.44 10.87 -0.53
N GLU A 98 12.64 11.26 -1.79
CA GLU A 98 12.01 10.58 -2.94
C GLU A 98 12.40 9.11 -3.09
N SER A 99 13.55 8.71 -2.52
CA SER A 99 14.04 7.33 -2.49
C SER A 99 13.44 6.48 -1.37
N SER A 100 12.71 7.07 -0.42
CA SER A 100 12.09 6.31 0.67
C SER A 100 11.04 5.34 0.12
N VAL A 101 11.03 4.12 0.64
CA VAL A 101 10.36 2.98 0.03
C VAL A 101 9.15 2.56 0.86
N TYR A 102 8.00 2.50 0.21
CA TYR A 102 6.74 2.02 0.77
C TYR A 102 6.37 0.66 0.20
N TRP A 103 5.88 -0.22 1.05
CA TRP A 103 5.28 -1.49 0.66
C TRP A 103 3.78 -1.44 0.86
N ALA A 104 3.03 -1.64 -0.22
CA ALA A 104 1.57 -1.70 -0.18
C ALA A 104 1.16 -2.93 -0.99
N TRP A 105 0.45 -3.87 -0.38
CA TRP A 105 0.21 -5.20 -0.95
C TRP A 105 -0.33 -5.17 -2.38
N PHE A 106 -1.24 -4.24 -2.69
CA PHE A 106 -1.86 -4.10 -4.02
C PHE A 106 -0.87 -3.59 -5.08
N CYS A 107 0.16 -2.81 -4.71
CA CYS A 107 1.22 -2.40 -5.62
C CYS A 107 2.39 -3.41 -5.67
N SER A 108 2.66 -4.08 -4.55
CA SER A 108 3.84 -4.91 -4.34
C SER A 108 3.68 -6.34 -4.84
N LEU A 109 2.45 -6.83 -4.95
CA LEU A 109 2.15 -8.21 -5.31
C LEU A 109 1.31 -8.29 -6.58
N SER A 110 1.44 -9.40 -7.29
CA SER A 110 0.55 -9.74 -8.39
C SER A 110 -0.81 -10.21 -7.87
N PRO A 111 -1.89 -10.12 -8.66
CA PRO A 111 -3.21 -10.62 -8.27
C PRO A 111 -3.20 -12.10 -7.83
N ASN A 112 -2.36 -12.93 -8.46
CA ASN A 112 -2.21 -14.33 -8.10
C ASN A 112 -1.55 -14.53 -6.73
N GLU A 113 -0.55 -13.71 -6.40
CA GLU A 113 0.10 -13.74 -5.08
C GLU A 113 -0.86 -13.27 -3.99
N ILE A 114 -1.62 -12.19 -4.24
CA ILE A 114 -2.64 -11.69 -3.31
C ILE A 114 -3.70 -12.77 -3.06
N ARG A 115 -4.24 -13.37 -4.13
CA ARG A 115 -5.22 -14.45 -4.02
C ARG A 115 -4.68 -15.64 -3.23
N ARG A 116 -3.44 -16.05 -3.50
CA ARG A 116 -2.78 -17.16 -2.81
C ARG A 116 -2.67 -16.93 -1.31
N GLU A 117 -2.28 -15.72 -0.88
CA GLU A 117 -2.20 -15.41 0.56
C GLU A 117 -3.58 -15.53 1.23
N PHE A 118 -4.62 -14.99 0.60
CA PHE A 118 -5.98 -15.11 1.12
C PHE A 118 -6.49 -16.57 1.14
N GLU A 119 -6.18 -17.37 0.13
CA GLU A 119 -6.49 -18.82 0.09
C GLU A 119 -5.81 -19.58 1.23
N LEU A 120 -4.65 -19.11 1.69
CA LEU A 120 -3.93 -19.65 2.86
C LEU A 120 -4.45 -19.08 4.19
N GLY A 121 -5.49 -18.24 4.17
CA GLY A 121 -6.03 -17.59 5.37
C GLY A 121 -5.08 -16.53 5.96
N ARG A 122 -4.17 -15.98 5.15
CA ARG A 122 -3.17 -15.00 5.55
C ARG A 122 -3.46 -13.67 4.86
N HIS A 123 -3.25 -12.56 5.58
CA HIS A 123 -3.24 -11.26 4.93
C HIS A 123 -1.88 -11.04 4.24
N PRO A 124 -1.82 -10.48 3.01
CA PRO A 124 -0.57 -10.33 2.28
C PRO A 124 0.52 -9.51 2.99
N THR A 125 0.14 -8.63 3.92
CA THR A 125 1.07 -7.84 4.75
C THR A 125 2.00 -8.70 5.61
N ARG A 126 1.63 -9.94 5.93
CA ARG A 126 2.49 -10.91 6.64
C ARG A 126 3.79 -11.25 5.89
N ILE A 127 3.90 -10.88 4.61
CA ILE A 127 5.12 -11.05 3.81
C ILE A 127 6.25 -10.12 4.29
N VAL A 128 5.92 -8.92 4.75
CA VAL A 128 6.89 -7.91 5.20
C VAL A 128 6.84 -7.67 6.70
N LEU A 129 5.74 -8.08 7.35
CA LEU A 129 5.56 -8.02 8.78
C LEU A 129 5.51 -9.45 9.34
N PRO A 130 6.67 -10.11 9.53
CA PRO A 130 6.71 -11.43 10.15
C PRO A 130 6.19 -11.33 11.59
N MET A 131 5.26 -12.22 11.95
CA MET A 131 4.57 -12.22 13.25
C MET A 131 5.23 -13.16 14.26
N ASP A 132 6.15 -14.00 13.79
CA ASP A 132 6.87 -14.93 14.66
C ASP A 132 8.05 -14.20 15.30
N ARG A 133 8.06 -14.16 16.64
CA ARG A 133 9.10 -13.48 17.44
C ARG A 133 10.51 -13.98 17.16
N ASP A 134 10.68 -15.15 16.56
CA ASP A 134 12.01 -15.69 16.24
C ASP A 134 12.55 -15.20 14.88
N GLU A 135 11.72 -14.54 14.05
CA GLU A 135 12.13 -13.89 12.79
C GLU A 135 12.31 -12.38 13.03
N HIS A 136 13.43 -11.99 13.66
CA HIS A 136 13.80 -10.60 13.93
C HIS A 136 14.26 -9.78 12.70
N ASP A 137 14.10 -10.29 11.47
CA ASP A 137 14.68 -9.68 10.26
C ASP A 137 13.69 -8.77 9.51
N SER A 138 12.77 -8.10 10.21
CA SER A 138 11.99 -7.04 9.58
C SER A 138 12.89 -5.81 9.39
N GLU A 139 13.28 -5.54 8.14
CA GLU A 139 14.03 -4.34 7.75
C GLU A 139 13.15 -3.06 7.75
N LEU A 140 11.87 -3.17 8.14
CA LEU A 140 10.92 -2.04 8.20
C LEU A 140 11.28 -1.07 9.33
N LEU A 141 11.25 0.22 9.02
CA LEU A 141 11.29 1.30 10.01
C LEU A 141 9.94 1.49 10.71
N GLY A 142 8.83 1.21 10.01
CA GLY A 142 7.49 1.47 10.55
C GLY A 142 6.32 0.96 9.72
N VAL A 143 5.13 1.11 10.30
CA VAL A 143 3.83 0.89 9.66
C VAL A 143 3.05 2.19 9.63
N VAL A 144 2.49 2.50 8.46
CA VAL A 144 1.66 3.68 8.20
C VAL A 144 0.22 3.23 7.98
N MET A 145 -0.66 3.55 8.93
CA MET A 145 -2.10 3.36 8.76
C MET A 145 -2.73 4.53 8.03
N VAL A 146 -3.33 4.23 6.89
CA VAL A 146 -4.02 5.21 6.06
C VAL A 146 -5.46 5.35 6.53
N ILE A 147 -5.83 6.55 6.95
CA ILE A 147 -7.18 6.93 7.34
C ILE A 147 -7.76 7.86 6.28
N ASP A 148 -8.70 7.34 5.50
CA ASP A 148 -9.49 8.19 4.60
C ASP A 148 -10.51 9.05 5.37
N LYS A 149 -11.20 9.95 4.66
CA LYS A 149 -12.21 10.83 5.29
C LYS A 149 -13.35 10.08 5.97
N SER A 150 -13.56 8.81 5.65
CA SER A 150 -14.59 7.96 6.22
C SER A 150 -14.07 7.04 7.32
N ALA A 151 -12.78 7.16 7.69
CA ALA A 151 -12.09 6.29 8.63
C ALA A 151 -12.25 4.80 8.29
N THR A 152 -12.31 4.47 7.00
CA THR A 152 -12.64 3.13 6.51
C THR A 152 -11.73 2.06 7.10
N SER A 153 -10.43 2.35 7.25
CA SER A 153 -9.44 1.40 7.80
C SER A 153 -9.71 1.03 9.25
N LEU A 154 -10.26 1.93 10.08
CA LEU A 154 -10.62 1.64 11.47
C LEU A 154 -11.87 0.77 11.60
N LEU A 155 -12.70 0.71 10.55
CA LEU A 155 -13.93 -0.07 10.52
C LEU A 155 -13.72 -1.49 9.96
N ARG A 156 -12.48 -1.87 9.66
CA ARG A 156 -12.13 -3.17 9.05
C ARG A 156 -11.19 -3.95 9.96
N PRO A 157 -11.37 -5.28 10.07
CA PRO A 157 -10.58 -6.09 10.98
C PRO A 157 -9.11 -6.17 10.56
N ASN A 158 -8.78 -6.22 9.26
CA ASN A 158 -7.40 -6.45 8.82
C ASN A 158 -6.46 -5.29 9.19
N PRO A 159 -6.74 -4.00 8.86
CA PRO A 159 -5.82 -2.92 9.22
C PRO A 159 -5.66 -2.76 10.73
N VAL A 160 -6.73 -2.99 11.50
CA VAL A 160 -6.68 -2.94 12.97
C VAL A 160 -5.88 -4.10 13.56
N GLN A 161 -6.03 -5.31 13.01
CA GLN A 161 -5.26 -6.48 13.44
C GLN A 161 -3.76 -6.29 13.15
N GLU A 162 -3.41 -5.76 11.98
CA GLU A 162 -2.02 -5.47 11.62
C GLU A 162 -1.38 -4.50 12.61
N LEU A 163 -2.08 -3.41 12.95
CA LEU A 163 -1.61 -2.48 13.97
C LEU A 163 -1.45 -3.14 15.34
N TYR A 164 -2.44 -3.90 15.77
CA TYR A 164 -2.38 -4.64 17.04
C TYR A 164 -1.16 -5.56 17.07
N ASP A 165 -0.91 -6.29 15.98
CA ASP A 165 0.19 -7.22 15.90
C ASP A 165 1.56 -6.52 15.92
N VAL A 166 1.68 -5.37 15.25
CA VAL A 166 2.88 -4.50 15.32
C VAL A 166 3.10 -4.05 16.76
N MET A 167 2.09 -3.43 17.37
CA MET A 167 2.18 -2.86 18.71
C MET A 167 2.46 -3.90 19.81
N THR A 168 2.10 -5.17 19.58
CA THR A 168 2.28 -6.25 20.57
C THR A 168 3.53 -7.09 20.37
N ASN A 169 4.07 -7.14 19.14
CA ASN A 169 5.19 -8.01 18.81
C ASN A 169 6.45 -7.27 18.34
N ASN A 170 6.36 -5.96 18.08
CA ASN A 170 7.46 -5.16 17.55
C ASN A 170 7.55 -3.81 18.26
N GLU A 171 8.12 -3.79 19.46
CA GLU A 171 8.20 -2.59 20.32
C GLU A 171 9.02 -1.44 19.69
N ASP A 172 9.98 -1.76 18.83
CA ASP A 172 10.87 -0.78 18.20
C ASP A 172 10.30 -0.20 16.89
N MET A 173 9.21 -0.77 16.36
CA MET A 173 8.67 -0.37 15.07
C MET A 173 7.75 0.84 15.21
N LEU A 174 7.98 1.86 14.37
CA LEU A 174 7.16 3.06 14.37
C LEU A 174 5.75 2.75 13.87
N VAL A 175 4.74 3.36 14.50
CA VAL A 175 3.35 3.28 14.06
C VAL A 175 2.86 4.71 13.82
N ASP A 176 2.60 5.03 12.56
CA ASP A 176 2.11 6.34 12.14
C ASP A 176 0.68 6.24 11.60
N ILE A 177 -0.17 7.20 11.96
CA ILE A 177 -1.54 7.31 11.43
C ILE A 177 -1.62 8.51 10.50
N ALA A 178 -1.72 8.24 9.20
CA ALA A 178 -1.72 9.25 8.15
C ALA A 178 -3.13 9.46 7.58
N CYS A 179 -3.65 10.68 7.72
CA CYS A 179 -4.97 11.06 7.20
C CYS A 179 -4.85 11.85 5.89
N ALA A 180 -5.87 11.77 5.05
CA ALA A 180 -5.90 12.51 3.79
C ALA A 180 -5.87 14.04 3.96
N THR A 181 -6.10 14.54 5.19
CA THR A 181 -6.09 15.97 5.55
C THR A 181 -4.96 16.36 6.50
N GLY A 182 -3.98 15.48 6.76
CA GLY A 182 -2.86 15.72 7.67
C GLY A 182 -2.47 14.47 8.48
N ILE A 183 -1.50 14.57 9.39
CA ILE A 183 -1.08 13.44 10.24
C ILE A 183 -1.50 13.67 11.70
N LEU A 184 -1.88 12.58 12.38
CA LEU A 184 -1.89 12.51 13.84
C LEU A 184 -0.62 11.78 14.29
N SER A 185 0.35 12.52 14.83
CA SER A 185 1.60 12.00 15.41
C SER A 185 1.46 11.79 16.91
#